data_AF-A0A958EVD0-F1
#
_entry.id   AF-A0A958EVD0-F1
#
_cell.length_a   1.000
_cell.length_b   1.000
_cell.length_c   1.000
_cell.angle_alpha   90.00
_cell.angle_beta   90.00
_cell.angle_gamma   90.00
#
_symmetry.space_group_name_H-M   'P 1'
#
loop_
_entity.id
_entity.type
_entity.pdbx_description
1 polymer ?
#
loop_
_entity_poly.entity_id
_entity_poly.type
_entity_poly.pdbx_seq_one_letter_code
_entity_poly.pdbx_strand_id
1 'polypeptide(L)'
;MMKMVTKLCFWASLSALLMIGSAVAQTVTPVSAGDGTIQAAIDVAADGDILELVDGGGLYITSDTDKIIVNKKLTIRAAEGLAQMPVVRNTNAAASSARLFEIQAGGE
;
A
#
# COMPACT_ATOMS: atom_id res chain seq x y z
N MET A 1 -22.71 -50.47 -44.06
CA MET A 1 -23.29 -49.14 -43.80
C MET A 1 -22.73 -48.64 -42.48
N MET A 2 -22.17 -47.42 -42.49
CA MET A 2 -21.44 -46.68 -41.43
C MET A 2 -22.28 -46.56 -40.13
N LYS A 3 -21.75 -46.54 -38.88
CA LYS A 3 -20.88 -45.50 -38.29
C LYS A 3 -20.24 -45.95 -36.96
N MET A 4 -19.01 -45.46 -36.76
CA MET A 4 -18.26 -45.32 -35.51
C MET A 4 -19.11 -44.97 -34.29
N VAL A 5 -18.77 -45.50 -33.12
CA VAL A 5 -18.73 -44.69 -31.89
C VAL A 5 -17.49 -45.06 -31.08
N THR A 6 -16.65 -44.05 -30.90
CA THR A 6 -15.28 -44.08 -30.42
C THR A 6 -15.23 -43.66 -28.95
N LYS A 7 -14.47 -44.39 -28.13
CA LYS A 7 -13.81 -43.98 -26.87
C LYS A 7 -14.49 -42.86 -26.06
N LEU A 8 -15.35 -43.24 -25.09
CA LEU A 8 -15.92 -42.33 -24.10
C LEU A 8 -15.36 -42.62 -22.68
N CYS A 9 -14.03 -42.62 -22.53
CA CYS A 9 -13.38 -42.75 -21.20
C CYS A 9 -12.20 -41.79 -21.00
N PHE A 10 -12.06 -40.73 -21.80
CA PHE A 10 -10.83 -39.94 -21.79
C PHE A 10 -11.04 -38.42 -21.89
N TRP A 11 -12.03 -37.86 -21.20
CA TRP A 11 -12.20 -36.39 -21.09
C TRP A 11 -12.83 -35.97 -19.76
N ALA A 12 -12.18 -36.35 -18.65
CA ALA A 12 -12.51 -35.81 -17.33
C ALA A 12 -11.26 -35.30 -16.58
N SER A 13 -10.19 -34.96 -17.30
CA SER A 13 -8.92 -34.55 -16.67
C SER A 13 -8.19 -33.49 -17.50
N LEU A 14 -8.79 -32.29 -17.71
CA LEU A 14 -8.01 -31.10 -18.06
C LEU A 14 -8.71 -29.74 -17.81
N SER A 15 -9.70 -29.66 -16.91
CA SER A 15 -10.35 -28.37 -16.59
C SER A 15 -10.09 -27.89 -15.16
N ALA A 16 -9.07 -28.41 -14.48
CA ALA A 16 -8.47 -27.72 -13.35
C ALA A 16 -7.48 -26.65 -13.88
N LEU A 17 -8.01 -25.68 -14.63
CA LEU A 17 -7.24 -24.52 -15.07
C LEU A 17 -7.10 -23.57 -13.87
N LEU A 18 -6.08 -23.87 -13.06
CA LEU A 18 -5.16 -22.89 -12.48
C LEU A 18 -5.79 -21.55 -12.10
N MET A 19 -6.46 -21.50 -10.95
CA MET A 19 -6.65 -20.25 -10.20
C MET A 19 -5.29 -19.85 -9.63
N ILE A 20 -4.37 -19.36 -10.47
CA ILE A 20 -3.21 -18.62 -9.96
C ILE A 20 -3.82 -17.36 -9.34
N GLY A 21 -3.85 -17.31 -8.00
CA GLY A 21 -4.17 -16.07 -7.29
C GLY A 21 -3.30 -14.97 -7.88
N SER A 22 -3.93 -13.90 -8.36
CA SER A 22 -3.18 -12.73 -8.82
C SER A 22 -2.38 -12.21 -7.63
N ALA A 23 -1.06 -12.41 -7.65
CA ALA A 23 -0.18 -11.71 -6.72
C ALA A 23 -0.37 -10.23 -7.02
N VAL A 24 -0.96 -9.49 -6.10
CA VAL A 24 -1.03 -8.04 -6.20
C VAL A 24 0.42 -7.56 -6.15
N ALA A 25 0.90 -7.01 -7.26
CA ALA A 25 2.24 -6.44 -7.29
C ALA A 25 2.25 -5.24 -6.34
N GLN A 26 3.13 -5.28 -5.35
CA GLN A 26 3.32 -4.18 -4.42
C GLN A 26 3.82 -2.95 -5.19
N THR A 27 3.06 -1.86 -5.16
CA THR A 27 3.45 -0.61 -5.83
C THR A 27 4.27 0.26 -4.88
N VAL A 28 5.37 0.84 -5.37
CA VAL A 28 6.17 1.83 -4.63
C VAL A 28 5.80 3.22 -5.14
N THR A 29 5.20 4.02 -4.27
CA THR A 29 4.78 5.39 -4.56
C THR A 29 5.75 6.37 -3.90
N PRO A 30 6.51 7.17 -4.68
CA PRO A 30 7.35 8.22 -4.11
C PRO A 30 6.48 9.35 -3.55
N VAL A 31 6.83 9.84 -2.37
CA VAL A 31 6.12 10.92 -1.68
C VAL A 31 7.13 12.01 -1.35
N SER A 32 6.90 13.21 -1.89
CA SER A 32 7.66 14.41 -1.54
C SER A 32 7.21 14.99 -0.20
N ALA A 33 8.13 15.67 0.48
CA ALA A 33 7.86 16.39 1.70
C ALA A 33 6.85 17.51 1.48
N GLY A 34 6.08 17.81 2.52
CA GLY A 34 5.01 18.79 2.47
C GLY A 34 3.93 18.49 3.51
N ASP A 35 2.97 19.40 3.60
CA ASP A 35 1.82 19.24 4.47
C ASP A 35 0.75 18.35 3.82
N GLY A 36 0.23 17.39 4.59
CA GLY A 36 -0.79 16.44 4.16
C GLY A 36 -0.34 15.42 3.11
N THR A 37 0.92 15.43 2.66
CA THR A 37 1.37 14.59 1.53
C THR A 37 1.32 13.10 1.83
N ILE A 38 1.63 12.70 3.07
CA ILE A 38 1.51 11.30 3.50
C ILE A 38 0.04 10.86 3.50
N GLN A 39 -0.88 11.67 4.01
CA GLN A 39 -2.31 11.32 4.03
C GLN A 39 -2.86 11.18 2.61
N ALA A 40 -2.55 12.14 1.73
CA ALA A 40 -2.95 12.08 0.33
C ALA A 40 -2.43 10.82 -0.39
N ALA A 41 -1.20 10.40 -0.07
CA ALA A 41 -0.63 9.17 -0.61
C ALA A 41 -1.32 7.90 -0.06
N ILE A 42 -1.70 7.88 1.23
CA ILE A 42 -2.49 6.78 1.83
C ILE A 42 -3.85 6.65 1.14
N ASP A 43 -4.51 7.78 0.87
CA ASP A 43 -5.86 7.79 0.30
C ASP A 43 -5.92 7.09 -1.07
N VAL A 44 -4.87 7.25 -1.89
CA VAL A 44 -4.76 6.65 -3.23
C VAL A 44 -4.10 5.26 -3.24
N ALA A 45 -3.34 4.88 -2.22
CA ALA A 45 -2.63 3.61 -2.17
C ALA A 45 -3.57 2.40 -2.05
N ALA A 46 -3.18 1.26 -2.62
CA ALA A 46 -3.84 -0.01 -2.41
C ALA A 46 -3.27 -0.75 -1.18
N ASP A 47 -4.00 -1.74 -0.67
CA ASP A 47 -3.48 -2.62 0.38
C ASP A 47 -2.23 -3.36 -0.12
N GLY A 48 -1.17 -3.31 0.68
CA GLY A 48 0.14 -3.87 0.42
C GLY A 48 1.16 -2.89 -0.13
N ASP A 49 0.78 -1.68 -0.54
CA ASP A 49 1.69 -0.72 -1.19
C ASP A 49 2.75 -0.13 -0.24
N ILE A 50 3.80 0.42 -0.85
CA ILE A 50 4.88 1.15 -0.19
C ILE A 50 4.75 2.64 -0.53
N LEU A 51 4.70 3.47 0.49
CA LEU A 51 4.92 4.92 0.37
C LEU A 51 6.38 5.21 0.71
N GLU A 52 7.14 5.66 -0.28
CA GLU A 52 8.57 5.92 -0.16
C GLU A 52 8.83 7.43 -0.04
N LEU A 53 9.31 7.87 1.12
CA LEU A 53 9.62 9.28 1.40
C LEU A 53 10.96 9.63 0.74
N VAL A 54 10.93 10.48 -0.29
CA VAL A 54 12.10 10.67 -1.19
C VAL A 54 12.96 11.87 -0.86
N ASP A 55 12.45 12.83 -0.07
CA ASP A 55 13.18 14.05 0.23
C ASP A 55 14.08 13.90 1.47
N GLY A 56 15.40 13.99 1.26
CA GLY A 56 16.41 13.92 2.31
C GLY A 56 16.29 15.08 3.30
N GLY A 57 16.07 14.77 4.58
CA GLY A 57 15.76 15.77 5.61
C GLY A 57 14.40 16.44 5.42
N GLY A 58 13.58 15.94 4.51
CA GLY A 58 12.26 16.48 4.20
C GLY A 58 11.33 16.44 5.40
N LEU A 59 10.51 17.48 5.54
CA LEU A 59 9.53 17.61 6.61
C LEU A 59 8.13 17.28 6.09
N TYR A 60 7.57 16.18 6.57
CA TYR A 60 6.25 15.67 6.21
C TYR A 60 5.30 16.05 7.34
N ILE A 61 4.45 17.05 7.06
CA ILE A 61 3.65 17.73 8.06
C ILE A 61 2.20 17.23 7.97
N THR A 62 1.51 17.21 9.11
CA THR A 62 0.07 17.31 9.16
C THR A 62 -0.29 18.50 10.05
N SER A 63 -0.87 19.56 9.47
CA SER A 63 -1.20 20.78 10.19
C SER A 63 -2.70 21.01 10.38
N ASP A 64 -3.52 20.52 9.45
CA ASP A 64 -4.98 20.72 9.43
C ASP A 64 -5.76 19.58 10.09
N THR A 65 -5.10 18.48 10.44
CA THR A 65 -5.72 17.32 11.09
C THR A 65 -4.98 16.95 12.36
N ASP A 66 -5.64 16.21 13.25
CA ASP A 66 -5.06 15.80 14.53
C ASP A 66 -4.04 14.65 14.41
N LYS A 67 -4.00 13.95 13.28
CA LYS A 67 -3.18 12.74 13.06
C LYS A 67 -3.21 12.32 11.59
N ILE A 68 -2.26 11.48 11.20
CA ILE A 68 -2.28 10.70 9.96
C ILE A 68 -3.01 9.39 10.24
N ILE A 69 -4.00 9.04 9.42
CA ILE A 69 -4.81 7.82 9.56
C ILE A 69 -4.29 6.76 8.59
N VAL A 70 -3.81 5.64 9.12
CA VAL A 70 -3.39 4.47 8.35
C VAL A 70 -4.49 3.42 8.43
N ASN A 71 -5.40 3.45 7.45
CA ASN A 71 -6.58 2.58 7.36
C ASN A 71 -6.44 1.47 6.30
N LYS A 72 -5.22 1.22 5.83
CA LYS A 72 -4.85 0.20 4.86
C LYS A 72 -3.62 -0.56 5.32
N LYS A 73 -3.40 -1.77 4.82
CA LYS A 73 -2.12 -2.47 5.03
C LYS A 73 -1.07 -1.76 4.18
N LEU A 74 -0.13 -1.04 4.79
CA LEU A 74 0.85 -0.22 4.06
C LEU A 74 2.24 -0.30 4.69
N THR A 75 3.25 -0.06 3.86
CA THR A 75 4.60 0.28 4.33
C THR A 75 4.84 1.76 4.09
N ILE A 76 5.31 2.51 5.08
CA ILE A 76 5.84 3.86 4.91
C ILE A 76 7.32 3.82 5.27
N ARG A 77 8.20 4.17 4.32
CA ARG A 77 9.66 4.09 4.52
C ARG A 77 10.38 5.28 3.91
N ALA A 78 11.55 5.60 4.44
CA ALA A 78 12.47 6.51 3.76
C ALA A 78 13.09 5.83 2.54
N ALA A 79 13.34 6.58 1.47
CA ALA A 79 14.14 6.12 0.35
C ALA A 79 15.56 5.72 0.81
N GLU A 80 16.15 4.72 0.16
CA GLU A 80 17.52 4.30 0.46
C GLU A 80 18.54 5.38 0.06
N GLY A 81 19.62 5.49 0.82
CA GLY A 81 20.73 6.40 0.50
C GLY A 81 20.50 7.88 0.82
N LEU A 82 19.41 8.25 1.49
CA LEU A 82 19.20 9.63 1.93
C LEU A 82 20.28 10.07 2.93
N ALA A 83 20.95 11.17 2.61
CA ALA A 83 21.99 11.74 3.47
C ALA A 83 21.45 12.23 4.82
N GLN A 84 20.16 12.62 4.87
CA GLN A 84 19.44 13.05 6.06
C GLN A 84 18.10 12.33 6.11
N MET A 85 17.72 11.81 7.27
CA MET A 85 16.45 11.08 7.41
C MET A 85 15.25 12.03 7.34
N PRO A 86 14.17 11.63 6.66
CA PRO A 86 12.89 12.33 6.69
C PRO A 86 12.36 12.50 8.12
N VAL A 87 11.62 13.58 8.36
CA VAL A 87 10.94 13.85 9.62
C VAL A 87 9.43 13.92 9.38
N VAL A 88 8.69 13.09 10.10
CA VAL A 88 7.22 13.16 10.15
C VAL A 88 6.81 13.95 11.39
N ARG A 89 5.95 14.95 11.22
CA ARG A 89 5.57 15.85 12.30
C ARG A 89 4.10 16.25 12.21
N ASN A 90 3.44 16.19 13.36
CA ASN A 90 2.17 16.88 13.55
C ASN A 90 2.47 18.29 14.08
N THR A 91 2.01 19.32 13.36
CA THR A 91 2.17 20.73 13.74
C THR A 91 0.83 21.39 14.05
N ASN A 92 -0.27 20.64 14.08
CA ASN A 92 -1.56 21.16 14.46
C ASN A 92 -1.55 21.56 15.94
N ALA A 93 -1.51 22.87 16.20
CA ALA A 93 -1.50 23.42 17.55
C ALA A 93 -2.82 23.21 18.31
N ALA A 94 -3.91 22.93 17.59
CA ALA A 94 -5.22 22.66 18.17
C ALA A 94 -5.46 21.17 18.45
N ALA A 95 -4.53 20.28 18.07
CA ALA A 95 -4.69 18.85 18.26
C ALA A 95 -4.87 18.51 19.74
N SER A 96 -5.93 17.78 20.05
CA SER A 96 -6.24 17.37 21.44
C SER A 96 -5.39 16.18 21.92
N SER A 97 -4.44 15.71 21.10
CA SER A 97 -3.57 14.57 21.38
C SER A 97 -2.23 14.71 20.66
N ALA A 98 -1.16 14.15 21.21
CA ALA A 98 0.17 14.11 20.59
C ALA A 98 0.34 12.98 19.54
N ARG A 99 -0.75 12.46 18.97
CA ARG A 99 -0.69 11.36 18.00
C ARG A 99 -0.10 11.86 16.68
N LEU A 100 0.88 11.10 16.16
CA LEU A 100 1.32 11.26 14.77
C LEU A 100 0.49 10.36 13.86
N PHE A 101 0.39 9.07 14.22
CA PHE A 101 -0.35 8.07 13.47
C PHE A 101 -1.49 7.47 14.28
N GLU A 102 -2.60 7.18 13.61
CA GLU A 102 -3.63 6.26 14.07
C GLU A 102 -3.72 5.10 13.10
N ILE A 103 -3.35 3.92 13.57
CA ILE A 103 -3.32 2.70 12.76
C ILE A 103 -4.62 1.96 12.98
N GLN A 104 -5.46 1.89 11.94
CA GLN A 104 -6.80 1.30 11.99
C GLN A 104 -6.87 -0.05 11.28
N ALA A 105 -6.03 -0.29 10.27
CA ALA A 105 -6.01 -1.55 9.51
C ALA A 105 -4.61 -2.19 9.39
N GLY A 106 -3.67 -1.80 10.25
CA GLY A 106 -2.27 -2.21 10.17
C GLY A 106 -1.82 -2.99 11.39
N GLY A 107 -1.74 -4.29 11.27
CA GLY A 107 -1.05 -5.17 12.20
C GLY A 107 -0.84 -6.50 11.53
N GLU A 108 0.41 -6.80 11.17
CA GLU A 108 0.85 -8.20 11.04
C GLU A 108 1.53 -8.62 12.33
#